data_AF-A0A0F9FHF3-F1
#
_entry.id   AF-A0A0F9FHF3-F1
#
_cell.length_a   1.000
_cell.length_b   1.000
_cell.length_c   1.000
_cell.angle_alpha   90.00
_cell.angle_beta   90.00
_cell.angle_gamma   90.00
#
_symmetry.space_group_name_H-M   'P 1'
#
loop_
_entity.id
_entity.type
_entity.pdbx_description
1 polymer ?
#
loop_
_entity_poly.entity_id
_entity_poly.type
_entity_poly.pdbx_seq_one_letter_code
_entity_poly.pdbx_strand_id
1 'polypeptide(L)'
;MRISLTLFGNNVFGLLNSSVNIMLPLGGFFIVVFIGWFMGKKAVEDELSNEGSLKARFTIVFKFLVKFIAPIAIAIVLLNQVGIIRL
;
A
#
# COMPACT_ATOMS: atom_id res chain seq x y z
N MET A 1 -5.60 31.57 8.76
CA MET A 1 -4.96 31.59 10.10
C MET A 1 -3.74 30.67 10.05
N ARG A 2 -2.52 31.20 9.87
CA ARG A 2 -1.29 30.39 9.77
C ARG A 2 -0.72 30.17 11.17
N ILE A 3 -1.07 29.03 11.78
CA ILE A 3 -0.47 28.62 13.06
C ILE A 3 0.87 27.96 12.72
N SER A 4 1.93 28.78 12.63
CA SER A 4 3.31 28.31 12.46
C SER A 4 3.85 27.86 13.81
N LEU A 5 3.54 26.63 14.21
CA LEU A 5 4.27 25.95 15.28
C LEU A 5 5.62 25.52 14.71
N THR A 6 6.64 26.35 14.91
CA THR A 6 8.02 26.11 14.49
C THR A 6 8.75 25.39 15.62
N LEU A 7 8.81 24.06 15.58
CA LEU A 7 9.65 23.26 16.48
C LEU A 7 10.88 22.82 15.68
N PHE A 8 12.09 23.09 16.19
CA PHE A 8 13.38 22.74 15.54
C PHE A 8 13.73 23.45 14.22
N GLY A 9 13.16 24.64 13.95
CA GLY A 9 13.53 25.42 12.75
C GLY A 9 12.91 24.89 11.44
N ASN A 10 12.17 23.78 11.52
CA ASN A 10 11.27 23.30 10.47
C ASN A 10 9.82 23.46 10.95
N ASN A 11 8.90 23.85 10.06
CA ASN A 11 7.47 23.79 10.39
C ASN A 11 7.13 22.35 10.80
N VAL A 12 6.40 22.14 11.90
CA VAL A 12 5.91 20.80 12.31
C VAL A 12 5.20 20.09 11.14
N PHE A 13 4.46 20.86 10.34
CA PHE A 13 3.83 20.39 9.11
C PHE A 13 4.83 19.87 8.06
N GLY A 14 6.02 20.47 7.93
CA GLY A 14 7.05 19.99 7.00
C GLY A 14 7.65 18.65 7.39
N LEU A 15 7.87 18.44 8.69
CA LEU A 15 8.31 17.14 9.22
C LEU A 15 7.24 16.07 9.01
N LEU A 16 5.98 16.37 9.32
CA LEU A 16 4.85 15.47 9.09
C LEU A 16 4.67 15.12 7.61
N ASN A 17 4.78 16.11 6.72
CA ASN A 17 4.59 15.90 5.28
C ASN A 17 5.69 14.99 4.68
N SER A 18 6.92 15.09 5.19
CA SER A 18 8.03 14.24 4.75
C SER A 18 7.84 12.79 5.19
N SER A 19 7.35 12.57 6.41
CA SER A 19 7.08 11.24 6.94
C SER A 19 5.96 10.52 6.20
N VAL A 20 4.88 11.23 5.84
CA VAL A 20 3.72 10.64 5.15
C VAL A 20 4.11 10.10 3.77
N ASN A 21 4.92 10.81 2.99
CA ASN A 21 5.33 10.40 1.65
C ASN A 21 6.07 9.06 1.61
N ILE A 22 6.75 8.70 2.69
CA ILE A 22 7.45 7.43 2.85
C ILE A 22 6.55 6.41 3.53
N MET A 23 5.86 6.77 4.62
CA MET A 23 5.01 5.85 5.38
C MET A 23 3.82 5.30 4.58
N LEU A 24 3.20 6.09 3.69
CA LEU A 24 2.05 5.66 2.91
C LEU A 24 2.36 4.47 1.98
N PRO A 25 3.34 4.58 1.05
CA PRO A 25 3.68 3.47 0.17
C PRO A 25 4.29 2.29 0.95
N LEU A 26 5.00 2.56 2.04
CA LEU A 26 5.63 1.53 2.86
C LEU A 26 4.59 0.72 3.67
N GLY A 27 3.56 1.38 4.18
CA GLY A 27 2.39 0.73 4.77
C GLY A 27 1.62 -0.11 3.74
N GLY A 28 1.36 0.45 2.55
CA GLY A 28 0.72 -0.28 1.44
C GLY A 28 1.52 -1.53 1.03
N PHE A 29 2.85 -1.44 0.99
CA PHE A 29 3.73 -2.55 0.65
C PHE A 29 3.56 -3.71 1.62
N PHE A 30 3.63 -3.44 2.93
CA PHE A 30 3.46 -4.47 3.94
C PHE A 30 2.06 -5.09 3.92
N ILE A 31 1.01 -4.28 3.71
CA ILE A 31 -0.36 -4.77 3.59
C ILE A 31 -0.48 -5.75 2.41
N VAL A 32 0.04 -5.38 1.24
CA VAL A 32 -0.05 -6.23 0.04
C VAL A 32 0.76 -7.51 0.18
N VAL A 33 1.97 -7.44 0.75
CA VAL A 33 2.77 -8.63 1.03
C VAL A 33 2.04 -9.55 2.02
N PHE A 34 1.45 -8.99 3.07
CA PHE A 34 0.67 -9.75 4.04
C PHE A 34 -0.55 -10.42 3.39
N ILE A 35 -1.34 -9.69 2.62
CA ILE A 35 -2.53 -10.24 1.95
C ILE A 35 -2.14 -11.29 0.90
N GLY A 36 -1.08 -11.07 0.13
CA GLY A 36 -0.68 -11.97 -0.95
C GLY A 36 -0.01 -13.27 -0.49
N TRP A 37 0.66 -13.26 0.67
CA TRP A 37 1.51 -14.37 1.13
C TRP A 37 1.09 -14.97 2.46
N PHE A 38 0.59 -14.16 3.40
CA PHE A 38 0.19 -14.61 4.74
C PHE A 38 -1.31 -14.86 4.87
N MET A 39 -2.16 -14.12 4.16
CA MET A 39 -3.61 -14.31 4.26
C MET A 39 -4.04 -15.64 3.64
N GLY A 40 -4.77 -16.45 4.41
CA GLY A 40 -5.20 -17.79 4.00
C GLY A 40 -6.08 -17.74 2.75
N LYS A 41 -5.85 -18.67 1.81
CA LYS A 41 -6.59 -18.74 0.54
C LYS A 41 -8.11 -18.72 0.71
N LYS A 42 -8.63 -19.40 1.74
CA LYS A 42 -10.05 -19.43 2.09
C LYS A 42 -10.57 -18.08 2.57
N ALA A 43 -9.88 -17.43 3.52
CA ALA A 43 -10.29 -16.11 4.00
C ALA A 43 -10.36 -15.07 2.87
N VAL A 44 -9.41 -15.10 1.94
CA VAL A 44 -9.42 -14.24 0.74
C VAL A 44 -10.61 -14.59 -0.17
N GLU A 45 -10.87 -15.88 -0.37
CA GLU A 45 -11.97 -16.36 -1.23
C GLU A 45 -13.35 -16.06 -0.62
N ASP A 46 -13.51 -16.15 0.69
CA ASP A 46 -14.74 -15.86 1.41
C ASP A 46 -15.06 -14.36 1.38
N GLU A 47 -14.05 -13.51 1.63
CA GLU A 47 -14.17 -12.04 1.51
C GLU A 47 -14.46 -11.59 0.08
N LEU A 48 -13.74 -12.13 -0.92
CA LEU A 48 -13.95 -11.71 -2.32
C LEU A 48 -15.20 -12.28 -2.96
N SER A 49 -15.62 -13.48 -2.56
CA SER A 49 -16.87 -14.04 -3.06
C SER A 49 -18.10 -13.40 -2.41
N ASN A 50 -17.91 -12.52 -1.40
CA ASN A 50 -18.98 -11.97 -0.58
C ASN A 50 -19.89 -13.11 -0.11
N GLU A 51 -19.28 -14.09 0.57
CA GLU A 51 -19.93 -15.33 1.03
C GLU A 51 -20.56 -16.18 -0.09
N GLY A 52 -19.95 -16.21 -1.28
CA GLY A 52 -20.36 -17.08 -2.39
C GLY A 52 -21.27 -16.46 -3.46
N SER A 53 -21.54 -15.15 -3.42
CA SER A 53 -22.33 -14.46 -4.45
C SER A 53 -21.57 -14.16 -5.75
N LEU A 54 -20.23 -14.05 -5.69
CA LEU A 54 -19.37 -13.72 -6.84
C LEU A 54 -18.63 -14.95 -7.38
N LYS A 55 -18.67 -15.14 -8.71
CA LYS A 55 -18.06 -16.28 -9.41
C LYS A 55 -16.55 -16.40 -9.11
N ALA A 56 -16.14 -17.58 -8.65
CA ALA A 56 -14.77 -17.98 -8.29
C ALA A 56 -13.66 -17.66 -9.32
N ARG A 57 -14.02 -17.39 -10.59
CA ARG A 57 -13.08 -17.01 -11.64
C ARG A 57 -12.45 -15.63 -11.41
N PHE A 58 -13.18 -14.68 -10.80
CA PHE A 58 -12.62 -13.37 -10.41
C PHE A 58 -11.58 -13.50 -9.30
N THR A 59 -11.78 -14.44 -8.40
CA THR A 59 -10.90 -14.65 -7.25
C THR A 59 -9.49 -15.09 -7.66
N ILE A 60 -9.37 -15.90 -8.72
CA ILE A 60 -8.06 -16.33 -9.25
C ILE A 60 -7.30 -15.12 -9.83
N VAL A 61 -7.97 -14.29 -10.63
CA VAL A 61 -7.34 -13.10 -11.25
C VAL A 61 -6.93 -12.09 -10.18
N PHE A 62 -7.82 -11.81 -9.22
CA PHE A 62 -7.52 -10.92 -8.12
C PHE A 62 -6.33 -11.41 -7.29
N LYS A 63 -6.29 -12.70 -6.95
CA LYS A 63 -5.17 -13.29 -6.22
C LYS A 63 -3.85 -13.16 -6.97
N PHE A 64 -3.86 -13.30 -8.29
CA PHE A 64 -2.67 -13.07 -9.12
C PHE A 64 -2.24 -11.61 -9.08
N LEU A 65 -3.19 -10.68 -9.20
CA LEU A 65 -2.92 -9.24 -9.11
C LEU A 65 -2.32 -8.86 -7.75
N VAL A 66 -2.92 -9.29 -6.65
CA VAL A 66 -2.45 -8.95 -5.30
C VAL A 66 -1.12 -9.63 -4.96
N LYS A 67 -0.90 -10.86 -5.43
CA LYS A 67 0.34 -11.58 -5.12
C LYS A 67 1.55 -11.11 -5.92
N PHE A 68 1.35 -10.64 -7.16
CA PHE A 68 2.45 -10.28 -8.07
C PHE A 68 2.41 -8.83 -8.52
N ILE A 69 1.29 -8.33 -9.06
CA ILE A 69 1.24 -6.99 -9.64
C ILE A 69 1.29 -5.90 -8.57
N ALA A 70 0.48 -6.02 -7.51
CA ALA A 70 0.43 -5.05 -6.43
C ALA A 70 1.78 -4.82 -5.71
N PRO A 71 2.55 -5.86 -5.31
CA PRO A 71 3.82 -5.63 -4.64
C PRO A 71 4.86 -5.02 -5.59
N ILE A 72 4.84 -5.37 -6.88
CA ILE A 72 5.71 -4.74 -7.89
C ILE A 72 5.35 -3.26 -8.07
N ALA A 73 4.07 -2.94 -8.21
CA ALA A 73 3.61 -1.56 -8.38
C ALA A 73 4.01 -0.69 -7.18
N ILE A 74 3.81 -1.18 -5.95
CA ILE A 74 4.19 -0.45 -4.75
C ILE A 74 5.72 -0.34 -4.61
N ALA A 75 6.47 -1.38 -4.97
CA ALA A 75 7.93 -1.30 -5.01
C ALA A 75 8.41 -0.21 -5.97
N ILE A 76 7.80 -0.08 -7.16
CA ILE A 76 8.12 1.01 -8.10
C ILE A 76 7.82 2.39 -7.50
N VAL A 77 6.68 2.55 -6.83
CA VAL A 77 6.33 3.81 -6.14
C VAL A 77 7.34 4.13 -5.04
N LEU A 78 7.75 3.14 -4.24
CA LEU A 78 8.81 3.32 -3.23
C LEU A 78 10.14 3.73 -3.85
N LEU A 79 10.56 3.08 -4.94
CA LEU A 79 11.79 3.44 -5.66
C LEU A 79 11.74 4.85 -6.24
N ASN A 80 10.55 5.31 -6.65
CA ASN A 80 10.34 6.69 -7.09
C ASN A 80 10.46 7.68 -5.93
N GLN A 81 9.82 7.38 -4.79
CA GLN A 81 9.88 8.23 -3.60
C GLN A 81 11.28 8.32 -2.97
N VAL A 82 12.08 7.26 -3.07
CA VAL A 82 13.49 7.26 -2.63
C VAL A 82 14.40 7.97 -3.63
N GLY A 83 13.89 8.31 -4.83
CA GLY A 83 14.63 9.05 -5.86
C GLY A 83 15.59 8.20 -6.69
N ILE A 84 15.48 6.87 -6.61
CA ILE A 84 16.28 5.92 -7.40
C ILE A 84 15.78 5.89 -8.86
N ILE A 85 14.47 6.02 -9.07
CA ILE A 85 13.84 6.07 -10.39
C ILE A 85 13.02 7.37 -10.45
N ARG A 86 13.28 8.23 -11.44
CA ARG A 86 12.42 9.39 -11.69
C ARG A 86 11.51 9.04 -12.86
N LEU A 87 10.33 8.53 -12.52
CA LEU A 87 9.23 8.31 -13.47
C LEU A 87 8.30 9.51 -13.45
#